data_AF-A0A8X6HIV1-F1
#
_entry.id   AF-A0A8X6HIV1-F1
#
_cell.length_a   1.000
_cell.length_b   1.000
_cell.length_c   1.000
_cell.angle_alpha   90.00
_cell.angle_beta   90.00
_cell.angle_gamma   90.00
#
_symmetry.space_group_name_H-M   'P 1'
#
loop_
_entity.id
_entity.type
_entity.pdbx_description
1 polymer ?
#
loop_
_entity_poly.entity_id
_entity_poly.type
_entity_poly.pdbx_seq_one_letter_code
_entity_poly.pdbx_strand_id
1 'polypeptide(L)'
;MGLEIPVEAKVIQLKNLIESSNLYRDDIDFVRELMSNIQEEKRDEIELQKLKLSQFEKELELINAKKGLADISQISETKESSSLTDNLECLIRSVKVLTIPVPVKSES
;
A
#
# COMPACT_ATOMS: atom_id res chain seq x y z
N MET A 1 22.24 -15.95 -3.50
CA MET A 1 22.61 -15.92 -2.06
C MET A 1 23.88 -15.11 -1.95
N GLY A 2 23.83 -13.95 -1.30
CA GLY A 2 24.99 -13.07 -1.14
C GLY A 2 25.87 -13.56 0.00
N LEU A 3 27.17 -13.70 -0.25
CA LEU A 3 28.16 -13.93 0.81
C LEU A 3 28.19 -12.68 1.69
N GLU A 4 27.59 -12.75 2.88
CA GLU A 4 27.73 -11.71 3.89
C GLU A 4 29.20 -11.70 4.33
N ILE A 5 29.96 -10.74 3.80
CA ILE A 5 31.33 -10.50 4.25
C ILE A 5 31.25 -10.07 5.73
N PRO A 6 31.91 -10.79 6.65
CA PRO A 6 31.94 -10.44 8.06
C PRO A 6 32.36 -8.98 8.26
N VAL A 7 31.72 -8.29 9.20
CA VAL A 7 31.97 -6.87 9.46
C VAL A 7 33.45 -6.64 9.81
N GLU A 8 34.04 -7.57 10.57
CA GLU A 8 35.45 -7.57 10.94
C GLU A 8 36.37 -7.62 9.71
N ALA A 9 36.00 -8.38 8.68
CA ALA A 9 36.77 -8.45 7.45
C ALA A 9 36.77 -7.11 6.69
N LYS A 10 35.66 -6.37 6.73
CA LYS A 10 35.57 -5.03 6.11
C LYS A 10 36.39 -3.99 6.88
N VAL A 11 36.39 -4.04 8.22
CA VAL A 11 37.19 -3.14 9.06
C VAL A 11 38.68 -3.36 8.82
N ILE A 12 39.13 -4.61 8.74
CA ILE A 12 40.53 -4.94 8.45
C ILE A 12 40.93 -4.44 7.06
N GLN A 13 40.08 -4.63 6.04
CA GLN A 13 40.35 -4.13 4.69
C GLN A 13 40.46 -2.60 4.65
N LEU A 14 39.54 -1.90 5.32
CA LEU A 14 39.55 -0.44 5.38
C LEU A 14 40.79 0.08 6.11
N LYS A 15 41.16 -0.55 7.22
CA LYS A 15 42.39 -0.23 7.95
C LYS A 15 43.62 -0.36 7.05
N ASN A 16 43.76 -1.49 6.34
CA ASN A 16 44.88 -1.71 5.42
C ASN A 16 44.92 -0.67 4.29
N LEU A 17 43.76 -0.25 3.79
CA LEU A 17 43.66 0.77 2.73
C LEU A 17 44.10 2.16 3.24
N ILE A 18 43.74 2.51 4.47
CA ILE A 18 44.18 3.77 5.10
C ILE A 18 45.69 3.74 5.35
N GLU A 19 46.20 2.65 5.92
CA GLU A 19 47.63 2.50 6.27
C GLU A 19 48.54 2.43 5.03
N SER A 20 48.03 1.96 3.89
CA SER A 20 48.77 1.95 2.62
C SER A 20 48.69 3.27 1.84
N SER A 21 47.82 4.21 2.24
CA SER A 21 47.66 5.50 1.57
C SER A 21 48.67 6.53 2.09
N ASN A 22 49.47 7.08 1.19
CA ASN A 22 50.38 8.18 1.51
C ASN A 22 49.66 9.47 1.95
N LEU A 23 48.38 9.62 1.59
CA LEU A 23 47.57 10.80 1.93
C LEU A 23 46.93 10.68 3.31
N TYR A 24 46.55 9.47 3.71
CA TYR A 24 45.66 9.24 4.85
C TYR A 24 46.37 8.57 6.03
N ARG A 25 47.50 7.89 5.80
CA ARG A 25 48.23 7.17 6.85
C ARG A 25 48.69 8.09 7.98
N ASP A 26 49.12 9.31 7.63
CA ASP A 26 49.78 10.21 8.57
C ASP A 26 48.85 11.31 9.11
N ASP A 27 47.62 11.44 8.59
CA ASP A 27 46.61 12.44 9.01
C ASP A 27 45.36 11.78 9.60
N ILE A 28 45.46 11.40 10.88
CA ILE A 28 44.42 10.68 11.60
C ILE A 28 43.18 11.55 11.83
N ASP A 29 43.36 12.85 12.01
CA ASP A 29 42.26 13.78 12.29
C ASP A 29 41.39 13.95 11.05
N PHE A 30 42.02 14.11 9.87
CA PHE A 30 41.30 14.12 8.60
C PHE A 30 40.53 12.82 8.36
N VAL A 31 41.17 11.66 8.58
CA VAL A 31 40.50 10.35 8.41
C VAL A 31 39.30 10.21 9.34
N ARG A 32 39.42 10.69 10.58
CA ARG A 32 38.32 10.69 11.55
C ARG A 32 37.16 11.55 11.08
N GLU A 33 37.43 12.79 10.66
CA GLU A 33 36.41 13.72 10.16
C GLU A 33 35.70 13.14 8.93
N LEU A 34 36.45 12.60 7.97
CA LEU A 34 35.89 11.96 6.78
C LEU A 34 34.97 10.79 7.15
N MET A 35 35.40 9.92 8.07
CA MET A 35 34.57 8.79 8.54
C MET A 35 33.30 9.29 9.25
N SER A 36 33.40 10.34 10.06
CA SER A 36 32.24 10.95 10.72
C SER A 36 31.23 11.48 9.71
N ASN A 37 31.69 12.20 8.68
CA ASN A 37 30.83 12.75 7.63
C ASN A 37 30.13 11.64 6.82
N ILE A 38 30.87 10.58 6.44
CA ILE A 38 30.29 9.43 5.73
C ILE A 38 29.24 8.72 6.59
N GLN A 39 29.49 8.57 7.90
CA GLN A 39 28.52 7.97 8.81
C GLN A 39 27.25 8.80 8.95
N GLU A 40 27.39 10.14 8.99
CA GLU A 40 26.26 11.06 9.04
C GLU A 40 25.42 10.97 7.75
N GLU A 41 26.05 11.08 6.58
CA GLU A 41 25.37 10.93 5.30
C GLU A 41 24.61 9.60 5.18
N LYS A 42 25.23 8.49 5.65
CA LYS A 42 24.57 7.18 5.66
C LYS A 42 23.39 7.12 6.63
N ARG A 43 23.44 7.81 7.77
CA ARG A 43 22.30 7.89 8.69
C ARG A 43 21.15 8.64 8.04
N ASP A 44 21.43 9.79 7.44
CA ASP A 44 20.42 10.61 6.76
C ASP A 44 19.75 9.86 5.61
N GLU A 45 20.54 9.13 4.81
CA GLU A 45 20.04 8.28 3.73
C GLU A 45 19.08 7.19 4.26
N ILE A 46 19.45 6.53 5.38
CA ILE A 46 18.62 5.51 6.01
C ILE A 46 17.33 6.13 6.58
N GLU A 47 17.39 7.29 7.20
CA GLU A 47 16.21 7.97 7.75
C GLU A 47 15.24 8.38 6.65
N LEU A 48 15.73 8.91 5.54
CA LEU A 48 14.91 9.24 4.37
C LEU A 48 14.25 7.99 3.78
N GLN A 49 14.99 6.89 3.66
CA GLN A 49 14.45 5.62 3.17
C GLN A 49 13.36 5.07 4.11
N LYS A 50 13.56 5.13 5.44
CA LYS A 50 12.53 4.74 6.42
C LYS A 50 11.28 5.59 6.30
N LEU A 51 11.41 6.91 6.15
CA LEU A 51 10.28 7.81 5.97
C LEU A 51 9.49 7.46 4.70
N LYS A 52 10.20 7.23 3.59
CA LYS A 52 9.59 6.84 2.31
C LYS A 52 8.87 5.49 2.41
N LEU A 53 9.46 4.51 3.09
CA LEU A 53 8.82 3.22 3.36
C LEU A 53 7.53 3.40 4.18
N SER A 54 7.57 4.19 5.24
CA SER A 54 6.38 4.47 6.06
C SER A 54 5.27 5.15 5.27
N GLN A 55 5.61 6.05 4.35
CA GLN A 55 4.64 6.66 3.44
C GLN A 55 3.97 5.62 2.53
N PHE A 56 4.74 4.71 1.93
CA PHE A 56 4.20 3.64 1.10
C PHE A 56 3.33 2.66 1.88
N GLU A 57 3.72 2.30 3.11
CA GLU A 57 2.92 1.44 3.98
C GLU A 57 1.56 2.08 4.30
N LYS A 58 1.54 3.39 4.57
CA LYS A 58 0.29 4.14 4.80
C LYS A 58 -0.60 4.21 3.57
N GLU A 59 -0.02 4.39 2.39
CA GLU A 59 -0.76 4.38 1.14
C GLU A 59 -1.38 3.00 0.85
N LEU A 60 -0.62 1.92 1.08
CA LEU A 60 -1.12 0.55 0.97
C LEU A 60 -2.27 0.26 1.95
N GLU A 61 -2.14 0.70 3.20
CA GLU A 61 -3.19 0.58 4.22
C GLU A 61 -4.49 1.27 3.77
N LEU A 62 -4.39 2.49 3.22
CA LEU A 62 -5.55 3.23 2.68
C LEU A 62 -6.19 2.54 1.47
N ILE A 63 -5.39 2.02 0.54
CA ILE A 63 -5.89 1.30 -0.63
C ILE A 63 -6.65 0.05 -0.19
N ASN A 64 -6.08 -0.71 0.75
CA ASN A 64 -6.71 -1.93 1.27
C ASN A 64 -8.02 -1.62 2.02
N ALA A 65 -8.05 -0.56 2.84
CA ALA A 65 -9.27 -0.14 3.53
C ALA A 65 -10.37 0.30 2.53
N LYS A 66 -10.02 1.07 1.49
CA LYS A 66 -10.96 1.47 0.43
C LYS A 66 -11.50 0.28 -0.35
N LYS A 67 -10.64 -0.69 -0.67
CA LYS A 67 -11.05 -1.93 -1.34
C LYS A 67 -12.03 -2.72 -0.48
N GLY A 68 -11.74 -2.89 0.81
CA GLY A 68 -12.65 -3.57 1.75
C GLY A 68 -14.02 -2.88 1.84
N LEU A 69 -14.07 -1.55 1.84
CA LEU A 69 -15.32 -0.78 1.77
C LEU A 69 -16.09 -1.01 0.48
N ALA A 70 -15.41 -1.01 -0.68
CA ALA A 70 -16.03 -1.28 -1.97
C ALA A 70 -16.60 -2.71 -2.04
N ASP A 71 -15.86 -3.70 -1.53
CA ASP A 71 -16.31 -5.10 -1.47
C ASP A 71 -17.55 -5.25 -0.57
N ILE A 72 -17.58 -4.58 0.60
CA ILE A 72 -18.76 -4.57 1.48
C ILE A 72 -19.95 -3.88 0.79
N SER A 73 -19.74 -2.73 0.14
CA SER A 73 -20.79 -1.99 -0.58
C SER A 73 -21.40 -2.82 -1.71
N GLN A 74 -20.58 -3.54 -2.47
CA GLN A 74 -21.06 -4.43 -3.52
C GLN A 74 -21.81 -5.65 -2.96
N ILE A 75 -21.37 -6.20 -1.83
CA ILE A 75 -22.07 -7.32 -1.17
C ILE A 75 -23.43 -6.88 -0.63
N SER A 76 -23.56 -5.67 -0.06
CA SER A 76 -24.85 -5.15 0.40
C SER A 76 -25.78 -4.80 -0.77
N GLU A 77 -25.26 -4.21 -1.84
CA GLU A 77 -26.08 -3.87 -3.01
C GLU A 77 -26.56 -5.11 -3.76
N THR A 78 -25.72 -6.11 -3.98
CA THR A 78 -26.10 -7.28 -4.81
C THR A 78 -27.02 -8.27 -4.11
N LYS A 79 -26.98 -8.38 -2.76
CA LYS A 79 -27.76 -9.38 -2.03
C LYS A 79 -29.13 -8.88 -1.54
N GLU A 80 -29.26 -7.59 -1.22
CA GLU A 80 -30.53 -7.02 -0.77
C GLU A 80 -31.38 -6.45 -1.92
N SER A 81 -30.76 -5.81 -2.93
CA SER A 81 -31.54 -5.18 -4.01
C SER A 81 -32.16 -6.21 -4.96
N SER A 82 -31.41 -7.24 -5.36
CA SER A 82 -31.87 -8.28 -6.30
C SER A 82 -33.10 -9.04 -5.79
N SER A 83 -33.04 -9.48 -4.52
CA SER A 83 -34.15 -10.17 -3.85
C SER A 83 -35.40 -9.29 -3.72
N LEU A 84 -35.25 -8.01 -3.35
CA LEU A 84 -36.39 -7.10 -3.23
C LEU A 84 -37.01 -6.76 -4.58
N THR A 85 -36.20 -6.57 -5.63
CA THR A 85 -36.70 -6.32 -6.99
C THR A 85 -37.46 -7.52 -7.56
N ASP A 86 -36.96 -8.73 -7.34
CA ASP A 86 -37.60 -9.96 -7.85
C ASP A 86 -38.97 -10.20 -7.20
N ASN A 87 -39.08 -9.95 -5.89
CA ASN A 87 -40.34 -10.07 -5.15
C ASN A 87 -41.36 -9.00 -5.57
N LEU A 88 -40.92 -7.76 -5.80
CA LEU A 88 -41.79 -6.68 -6.26
C LEU A 88 -42.32 -6.94 -7.69
N GLU A 89 -41.45 -7.42 -8.59
CA GLU A 89 -41.87 -7.78 -9.94
C GLU A 89 -42.89 -8.93 -9.95
N CYS A 90 -42.66 -9.97 -9.13
CA CYS A 90 -43.60 -11.08 -8.95
C CYS A 90 -44.97 -10.60 -8.42
N LEU A 91 -44.98 -9.67 -7.47
CA LEU A 91 -46.21 -9.09 -6.93
C LEU A 91 -46.95 -8.26 -7.99
N ILE A 92 -46.25 -7.37 -8.70
CA ILE A 92 -46.84 -6.56 -9.79
C ILE A 92 -47.44 -7.47 -10.86
N ARG A 93 -46.76 -8.56 -11.22
CA ARG A 93 -47.24 -9.53 -12.21
C ARG A 93 -48.50 -10.25 -11.71
N SER A 94 -48.51 -10.68 -10.45
CA SER A 94 -49.68 -11.32 -9.81
C SER A 94 -50.89 -10.38 -9.76
N VAL A 95 -50.68 -9.12 -9.36
CA VAL A 95 -51.74 -8.10 -9.33
C VAL A 95 -52.29 -7.81 -10.72
N LYS A 96 -51.43 -7.72 -11.75
CA LYS A 96 -51.86 -7.54 -13.14
C LYS A 96 -52.74 -8.69 -13.63
N VAL A 97 -52.41 -9.93 -13.29
CA VAL A 97 -53.21 -11.11 -13.68
C VAL A 97 -54.58 -11.12 -13.01
N LEU A 98 -54.66 -10.66 -11.76
CA LEU A 98 -55.91 -10.62 -10.99
C LEU A 98 -56.80 -9.41 -11.31
N THR A 99 -56.28 -8.44 -12.06
CA THR A 99 -57.03 -7.23 -12.42
C THR A 99 -57.99 -7.52 -13.56
N ILE A 100 -59.30 -7.50 -13.27
CA ILE A 100 -60.36 -7.62 -14.28
C ILE A 100 -60.51 -6.26 -14.97
N PRO A 101 -60.43 -6.20 -16.32
CA PRO A 101 -60.63 -4.95 -17.03
C PRO A 101 -62.05 -4.44 -16.81
N VAL A 102 -62.17 -3.16 -16.42
CA VAL A 102 -63.46 -2.51 -16.21
C VAL A 102 -64.13 -2.32 -17.58
N PRO A 103 -65.36 -2.81 -17.80
CA PRO A 103 -66.07 -2.59 -19.06
C PRO A 103 -66.36 -1.09 -19.20
N VAL A 104 -65.75 -0.45 -20.20
CA VAL A 104 -66.12 0.90 -20.60
C VAL A 104 -67.48 0.82 -21.28
N LYS A 105 -68.48 1.52 -20.71
CA LYS A 105 -69.75 1.72 -21.39
C LYS A 105 -69.49 2.67 -22.55
N SER A 106 -69.74 2.21 -23.78
CA SER A 106 -69.78 3.08 -24.95
C SER A 106 -70.88 4.11 -24.74
N GLU A 107 -70.51 5.39 -24.64
CA GLU A 107 -71.45 6.49 -24.74
C GLU A 107 -71.91 6.57 -26.21
N SER A 108 -73.21 6.35 -26.43
CA SER A 108 -73.90 6.52 -27.72
C SER A 108 -74.17 7.99 -28.02
#